data_AF-A0A9W8ZVI8-F1
#
_entry.id   AF-A0A9W8ZVI8-F1
#
_cell.length_a   1.000
_cell.length_b   1.000
_cell.length_c   1.000
_cell.angle_alpha   90.00
_cell.angle_beta   90.00
_cell.angle_gamma   90.00
#
_symmetry.space_group_name_H-M   'P 1'
#
loop_
_entity.id
_entity.type
_entity.pdbx_description
1 polymer ?
#
loop_
_entity_poly.entity_id
_entity_poly.type
_entity_poly.pdbx_seq_one_letter_code
_entity_poly.pdbx_strand_id
1 'polypeptide(L)'
;MADVDGFYRKIRLRLVESGEWERMKATISPKLNESGWLDDIKHKGVEQASEMDQLSFQTLFEALSKAGHVGLPLPARRELQAMIRDYLERQFE
;
A
#
# COMPACT_ATOMS: atom_id res chain seq x y z
N MET A 1 22.71 -14.50 -14.71
CA MET A 1 21.41 -14.31 -14.00
C MET A 1 21.00 -12.87 -14.26
N ALA A 2 19.79 -12.61 -14.76
CA ALA A 2 19.36 -11.22 -14.96
C ALA A 2 19.35 -10.49 -13.61
N ASP A 3 19.83 -9.23 -13.57
CA ASP A 3 19.77 -8.39 -12.37
C ASP A 3 18.34 -7.91 -12.13
N VAL A 4 17.49 -8.82 -11.67
CA VAL A 4 16.06 -8.59 -11.41
C VAL A 4 15.86 -7.42 -10.43
N ASP A 5 16.73 -7.30 -9.43
CA ASP A 5 16.69 -6.21 -8.45
C ASP A 5 17.01 -4.86 -9.09
N GLY A 6 18.00 -4.82 -9.99
CA GLY A 6 18.32 -3.65 -10.79
C GLY A 6 17.17 -3.22 -11.70
N PHE A 7 16.50 -4.17 -12.35
CA PHE A 7 15.31 -3.90 -13.17
C PHE A 7 14.14 -3.38 -12.33
N TYR A 8 13.86 -4.02 -11.19
CA TYR A 8 12.83 -3.58 -10.26
C TYR A 8 13.05 -2.14 -9.80
N ARG A 9 14.28 -1.79 -9.40
CA ARG A 9 14.63 -0.42 -8.98
C ARG A 9 14.38 0.60 -10.09
N LYS A 10 14.77 0.30 -11.33
CA LYS A 10 14.57 1.21 -12.49
C LYS A 10 13.09 1.42 -12.80
N ILE A 11 12.29 0.35 -12.81
CA ILE A 11 10.84 0.43 -13.07
C ILE A 11 10.16 1.22 -11.96
N ARG A 12 10.50 0.94 -10.69
CA ARG A 12 9.95 1.67 -9.54
C ARG A 12 10.29 3.15 -9.60
N LEU A 13 11.52 3.51 -9.97
CA LEU A 13 11.92 4.91 -10.13
C LEU A 13 11.06 5.59 -11.19
N ARG A 14 10.92 5.00 -12.38
CA ARG A 14 10.06 5.54 -13.44
C ARG A 14 8.60 5.69 -13.03
N LEU A 15 8.06 4.72 -12.28
CA LEU A 15 6.68 4.76 -11.78
C LEU A 15 6.43 5.99 -10.90
N VAL A 16 7.44 6.35 -10.08
CA VAL A 16 7.39 7.54 -9.23
C VAL A 16 7.59 8.81 -10.04
N GLU A 17 8.62 8.85 -10.89
CA GLU A 17 8.97 10.04 -11.69
C GLU A 17 7.90 10.41 -12.73
N SER A 18 7.18 9.43 -13.27
CA SER A 18 6.09 9.67 -14.21
C SER A 18 4.78 10.12 -13.55
N GLY A 19 4.71 10.11 -12.21
CA GLY A 19 3.49 10.43 -11.45
C GLY A 19 2.45 9.30 -11.45
N GLU A 20 2.72 8.16 -12.08
CA GLU A 20 1.81 7.01 -12.11
C GLU A 20 1.59 6.42 -10.71
N TRP A 21 2.63 6.44 -9.87
CA TRP A 21 2.50 6.11 -8.45
C TRP A 21 1.42 6.95 -7.75
N GLU A 22 1.49 8.27 -7.92
CA GLU A 22 0.52 9.18 -7.29
C GLU A 22 -0.88 9.04 -7.89
N ARG A 23 -0.99 8.78 -9.20
CA ARG A 23 -2.26 8.46 -9.87
C ARG A 23 -2.91 7.19 -9.30
N MET A 24 -2.15 6.11 -9.16
CA MET A 24 -2.64 4.85 -8.58
C MET A 24 -3.08 5.06 -7.14
N LYS A 25 -2.28 5.78 -6.35
CA LYS A 25 -2.61 6.13 -4.97
C LYS A 25 -3.89 6.96 -4.88
N ALA A 26 -4.01 8.01 -5.69
CA ALA A 26 -5.20 8.87 -5.74
C ALA A 26 -6.47 8.10 -6.15
N THR A 27 -6.33 7.06 -6.98
CA THR A 27 -7.46 6.19 -7.37
C THR A 27 -7.90 5.26 -6.24
N ILE A 28 -6.96 4.69 -5.48
CA ILE A 28 -7.25 3.69 -4.45
C ILE A 28 -7.62 4.34 -3.10
N SER A 29 -7.02 5.47 -2.74
CA SER A 29 -7.23 6.10 -1.44
C SER A 29 -8.71 6.38 -1.11
N PRO A 30 -9.55 6.92 -2.01
CA PRO A 30 -10.98 7.10 -1.75
C PRO A 30 -11.70 5.78 -1.47
N LYS A 31 -11.38 4.71 -2.22
CA LYS A 31 -12.02 3.40 -2.06
C LYS A 31 -11.70 2.77 -0.71
N LEU A 32 -10.46 2.92 -0.23
CA LEU A 32 -10.07 2.47 1.10
C LEU A 32 -10.75 3.28 2.21
N ASN A 33 -10.98 4.56 1.96
CA ASN A 33 -11.70 5.42 2.90
C ASN A 33 -13.19 5.04 2.95
N GLU A 34 -13.85 4.93 1.80
CA GLU A 34 -15.26 4.59 1.66
C GLU A 34 -15.58 3.18 2.14
N SER A 35 -14.62 2.24 2.07
CA SER A 35 -14.81 0.89 2.61
C SER A 35 -14.69 0.81 4.14
N GLY A 36 -14.41 1.92 4.83
CA GLY A 36 -14.13 1.95 6.28
C GLY A 36 -12.74 1.41 6.66
N TRP A 37 -11.91 1.00 5.69
CA TRP A 37 -10.61 0.36 5.99
C TRP A 37 -9.67 1.32 6.71
N LEU A 38 -9.66 2.59 6.31
CA LEU A 38 -8.82 3.59 6.95
C LEU A 38 -9.22 3.81 8.43
N ASP A 39 -10.52 3.81 8.71
CA ASP A 39 -11.05 4.03 10.05
C ASP A 39 -10.81 2.80 10.94
N ASP A 40 -10.98 1.59 10.41
CA ASP A 40 -10.64 0.35 11.12
C ASP A 40 -9.16 0.32 11.55
N ILE A 41 -8.24 0.72 10.66
CA ILE A 41 -6.81 0.76 10.97
C ILE A 41 -6.49 1.81 12.02
N LYS A 42 -7.11 2.99 11.96
CA LYS A 42 -6.97 4.02 13.00
C LYS A 42 -7.51 3.53 14.34
N HIS A 43 -8.68 2.90 14.34
CA HIS A 43 -9.30 2.37 15.55
C HIS A 43 -8.40 1.34 16.23
N LYS A 44 -7.89 0.36 15.48
CA LYS A 44 -6.91 -0.61 15.97
C LYS A 44 -5.64 0.03 16.51
N GLY A 45 -5.19 1.12 15.88
CA GLY A 45 -4.01 1.86 16.34
C GLY A 45 -4.22 2.51 17.70
N VAL A 46 -5.38 3.11 17.92
CA VAL A 46 -5.75 3.72 19.21
C VAL A 46 -5.93 2.64 20.27
N GLU A 47 -6.63 1.55 19.95
CA GLU A 47 -6.84 0.42 20.85
C GLU A 47 -5.50 -0.17 21.31
N GLN A 48 -4.62 -0.51 20.37
CA GLN A 48 -3.29 -1.04 20.70
C GLN A 48 -2.44 -0.06 21.50
N ALA A 49 -2.44 1.22 21.12
CA ALA A 49 -1.70 2.24 21.87
C ALA A 49 -2.19 2.38 23.31
N SER A 50 -3.50 2.18 23.56
CA SER A 50 -4.09 2.28 24.90
C SER A 50 -3.74 1.10 25.80
N GLU A 51 -3.43 -0.06 25.22
CA GLU A 51 -3.02 -1.27 25.94
C GLU A 51 -1.50 -1.32 26.22
N MET A 52 -0.73 -0.37 25.67
CA MET A 52 0.72 -0.34 25.83
C MET A 52 1.12 0.42 27.10
N ASP A 53 1.87 -0.25 27.99
CA ASP A 53 2.46 0.40 29.17
C ASP A 53 3.40 1.56 28.80
N GLN A 54 4.14 1.42 27.68
CA GLN A 54 4.94 2.47 27.08
C GLN A 54 4.71 2.51 25.56
N LEU A 55 4.37 3.68 25.04
CA LEU A 55 4.16 3.87 23.60
C LEU A 55 5.44 3.56 22.80
N SER A 56 5.28 2.76 21.74
CA SER A 56 6.32 2.44 20.78
C SER A 56 5.77 2.53 19.36
N PHE A 57 6.30 3.47 18.59
CA PHE A 57 5.94 3.62 17.18
C PHE A 57 6.22 2.37 16.37
N GLN A 58 7.38 1.73 16.59
CA GLN A 58 7.78 0.55 15.82
C GLN A 58 6.79 -0.60 16.01
N THR A 59 6.39 -0.85 17.25
CA THR A 59 5.43 -1.90 17.60
C THR A 59 4.07 -1.63 16.96
N LEU A 60 3.57 -0.39 17.06
CA LEU A 60 2.31 0.01 16.41
C LEU A 60 2.42 -0.10 14.89
N PHE A 61 3.50 0.37 14.29
CA PHE A 61 3.70 0.32 12.85
C PHE A 61 3.71 -1.12 12.33
N GLU A 62 4.41 -2.04 12.99
CA GLU A 62 4.45 -3.46 12.60
C GLU A 62 3.06 -4.11 12.70
N ALA A 63 2.37 -3.88 13.82
CA ALA A 63 1.04 -4.43 14.05
C ALA A 63 0.01 -3.89 13.05
N LEU A 64 -0.02 -2.58 12.83
CA LEU A 64 -0.90 -1.92 11.88
C LEU A 64 -0.54 -2.24 10.43
N SER A 65 0.74 -2.40 10.10
CA SER A 65 1.16 -2.84 8.77
C SER A 65 0.62 -4.23 8.45
N LYS A 66 0.72 -5.17 9.41
CA LYS A 66 0.15 -6.51 9.26
C LYS A 66 -1.37 -6.47 9.15
N ALA A 67 -2.04 -5.73 10.03
CA ALA A 67 -3.50 -5.56 10.00
C ALA A 67 -3.99 -4.92 8.70
N GLY A 68 -3.27 -3.92 8.20
CA GLY A 68 -3.55 -3.24 6.94
C GLY A 68 -3.48 -4.18 5.74
N HIS A 69 -2.46 -5.03 5.68
CA HIS A 69 -2.33 -6.03 4.61
C HIS A 69 -3.45 -7.07 4.63
N VAL A 70 -3.83 -7.55 5.81
CA VAL A 70 -4.90 -8.55 5.95
C VAL A 70 -6.28 -7.95 5.68
N GLY A 71 -6.54 -6.74 6.19
CA GLY A 71 -7.83 -6.07 6.07
C GLY A 71 -8.08 -5.40 4.71
N LEU A 72 -7.08 -5.35 3.82
CA LEU A 72 -7.21 -4.67 2.54
C LEU A 72 -8.39 -5.24 1.72
N PRO A 73 -9.40 -4.42 1.35
CA PRO A 73 -10.56 -4.88 0.59
C PRO A 73 -10.15 -5.56 -0.71
N LEU A 74 -10.73 -6.73 -0.98
CA LEU A 74 -10.41 -7.51 -2.18
C LEU A 74 -10.64 -6.73 -3.48
N PRO A 75 -11.72 -5.93 -3.65
CA PRO A 75 -11.90 -5.11 -4.85
C PRO A 75 -10.76 -4.10 -5.05
N ALA A 76 -10.37 -3.37 -4.00
CA ALA A 76 -9.29 -2.40 -4.06
C ALA A 76 -7.93 -3.05 -4.36
N ARG A 77 -7.67 -4.24 -3.77
CA ARG A 77 -6.46 -5.04 -4.07
C ARG A 77 -6.41 -5.43 -5.55
N ARG A 78 -7.52 -5.94 -6.09
CA ARG A 78 -7.59 -6.38 -7.50
C ARG A 78 -7.39 -5.21 -8.46
N GLU A 79 -8.01 -4.08 -8.17
CA GLU A 79 -7.88 -2.87 -8.98
C GLU A 79 -6.45 -2.32 -8.98
N LEU A 80 -5.81 -2.26 -7.81
CA LEU A 80 -4.40 -1.87 -7.71
C LEU A 80 -3.47 -2.82 -8.48
N GLN A 81 -3.70 -4.13 -8.37
CA GLN A 81 -2.93 -5.14 -9.13
C GLN A 81 -3.14 -4.99 -10.65
N ALA A 82 -4.36 -4.67 -11.09
CA ALA A 82 -4.65 -4.42 -12.50
C ALA A 82 -3.91 -3.18 -13.02
N MET A 83 -3.93 -2.07 -12.27
CA MET A 83 -3.19 -0.85 -12.64
C MET A 83 -1.68 -1.07 -12.69
N ILE A 84 -1.12 -1.81 -11.73
CA ILE A 84 0.31 -2.15 -11.74
C ILE A 84 0.65 -3.01 -12.97
N ARG A 85 -0.20 -3.98 -13.32
CA ARG A 85 0.00 -4.83 -14.50
C ARG A 85 -0.03 -4.03 -15.80
N ASP A 86 -1.06 -3.19 -15.98
CA ASP A 86 -1.20 -2.31 -17.16
C ASP A 86 0.00 -1.36 -17.29
N TYR A 87 0.48 -0.79 -16.18
CA TYR A 87 1.70 0.02 -16.19
C TYR A 87 2.92 -0.79 -16.62
N LEU A 88 3.12 -1.99 -16.06
CA LEU A 88 4.26 -2.84 -16.39
C LEU A 88 4.25 -3.27 -17.86
N GLU A 89 3.09 -3.66 -18.40
CA GLU A 89 2.95 -4.05 -19.82
C GLU A 89 3.45 -2.92 -20.75
N ARG A 90 3.08 -1.66 -20.47
CA ARG A 90 3.55 -0.48 -21.20
C ARG A 90 5.05 -0.16 -21.04
N GLN A 91 5.74 -0.75 -20.05
CA GLN A 91 7.19 -0.54 -19.88
C GLN A 91 8.02 -1.49 -20.76
N PHE A 92 7.40 -2.52 -21.35
CA PHE A 92 8.06 -3.55 -22.15
C PHE A 92 7.58 -3.62 -23.60
N GLU A 93 6.62 -2.75 -23.99
CA GLU A 93 6.35 -2.38 -25.39
C GLU A 93 7.39 -1.35 -25.88
#